data_AF-A0A016WBJ2-F1
#
_entry.id   AF-A0A016WBJ2-F1
#
_cell.length_a   1.000
_cell.length_b   1.000
_cell.length_c   1.000
_cell.angle_alpha   90.00
_cell.angle_beta   90.00
_cell.angle_gamma   90.00
#
_symmetry.space_group_name_H-M   'P 1'
#
loop_
_entity.id
_entity.type
_entity.pdbx_description
1 polymer ?
#
loop_
_entity_poly.entity_id
_entity_poly.type
_entity_poly.pdbx_seq_one_letter_code
_entity_poly.pdbx_strand_id
1 'polypeptide(L)'
;MMSHAKGAACFVLVVFLGFSNAQLDTTTTVAVTTSTAAAPVTTTTNGIVEATTTEACEDDPTVNCAKLKPQCSDRRYDELMDKYCRKTCNRCASSCADKSNQCSVWKNHGFCDSNFYPVDVKKEFCKKTCDLC
;
A
#
# COMPACT_ATOMS: atom_id res chain seq x y z
N MET A 1 31.42 -58.83 16.26
CA MET A 1 30.01 -58.36 16.31
C MET A 1 29.59 -58.28 14.84
N MET A 2 29.07 -59.37 14.25
CA MET A 2 27.61 -59.59 14.06
C MET A 2 26.95 -58.35 13.44
N SER A 3 26.24 -58.34 12.31
CA SER A 3 25.73 -59.36 11.39
C SER A 3 25.18 -58.61 10.15
N HIS A 4 25.22 -59.25 8.98
CA HIS A 4 24.18 -59.40 7.94
C HIS A 4 22.92 -58.49 8.00
N ALA A 5 22.23 -58.09 6.93
CA ALA A 5 22.32 -58.30 5.48
C ALA A 5 21.21 -57.49 4.78
N LYS A 6 21.33 -57.38 3.44
CA LYS A 6 20.35 -56.98 2.43
C LYS A 6 18.91 -57.48 2.70
N GLY A 7 17.89 -56.69 2.33
CA GLY A 7 16.54 -57.23 2.14
C GLY A 7 15.45 -56.18 1.89
N ALA A 8 14.74 -56.36 0.78
CA ALA A 8 13.68 -55.53 0.22
C ALA A 8 12.39 -55.40 1.05
N ALA A 9 11.66 -54.29 0.85
CA ALA A 9 10.19 -54.13 0.77
C ALA A 9 9.91 -52.61 0.75
N CYS A 10 9.53 -51.92 -0.33
CA CYS A 10 8.44 -52.10 -1.30
C CYS A 10 7.08 -52.41 -0.65
N PHE A 11 6.14 -51.47 -0.86
CA PHE A 11 4.67 -51.60 -0.79
C PHE A 11 3.97 -51.58 0.59
N VAL A 12 3.55 -50.38 1.02
CA VAL A 12 2.23 -50.09 1.63
C VAL A 12 1.88 -48.66 1.19
N LEU A 13 1.15 -48.41 0.09
CA LEU A 13 -0.28 -48.61 -0.14
C LEU A 13 -1.17 -47.86 0.88
N VAL A 14 -1.29 -46.54 0.70
CA VAL A 14 -2.54 -45.83 0.99
C VAL A 14 -2.88 -44.95 -0.21
N VAL A 15 -3.70 -45.53 -1.08
CA VAL A 15 -4.33 -44.87 -2.22
C VAL A 15 -5.31 -43.84 -1.65
N PHE A 16 -5.05 -42.55 -1.87
CA PHE A 16 -6.07 -41.51 -1.65
C PHE A 16 -7.18 -41.71 -2.69
N LEU A 17 -8.21 -42.45 -2.28
CA LEU A 17 -9.52 -42.44 -2.93
C LEU A 17 -10.19 -41.11 -2.64
N GLY A 18 -10.29 -40.24 -3.63
CA GLY A 18 -11.00 -38.97 -3.46
C GLY A 18 -10.90 -37.96 -4.60
N PHE A 19 -10.87 -38.41 -5.86
CA PHE A 19 -11.09 -37.52 -7.00
C PHE A 19 -12.27 -38.01 -7.82
N SER A 20 -13.45 -37.50 -7.49
CA SER A 20 -14.60 -37.40 -8.38
C SER A 20 -15.56 -36.39 -7.77
N ASN A 21 -15.64 -35.21 -8.37
CA ASN A 21 -16.87 -34.83 -9.04
C ASN A 21 -16.64 -33.56 -9.85
N ALA A 22 -16.80 -33.73 -11.16
CA ALA A 22 -17.15 -32.67 -12.08
C ALA A 22 -18.46 -32.02 -11.60
N GLN A 23 -18.49 -30.70 -11.54
CA GLN A 23 -19.72 -29.94 -11.67
C GLN A 23 -19.48 -28.94 -12.80
N LEU A 24 -20.03 -29.32 -13.94
CA LEU A 24 -20.29 -28.53 -15.12
C LEU A 24 -21.42 -27.56 -14.77
N ASP A 25 -21.10 -26.30 -14.45
CA ASP A 25 -22.11 -25.24 -14.42
C ASP A 25 -22.23 -24.63 -15.82
N THR A 26 -23.13 -25.23 -16.59
CA THR A 26 -23.78 -24.62 -17.75
C THR A 26 -25.03 -23.93 -17.22
N THR A 27 -25.03 -22.60 -17.09
CA THR A 27 -26.22 -21.74 -16.95
C THR A 27 -25.74 -20.31 -17.16
N THR A 28 -25.93 -19.71 -18.33
CA THR A 28 -27.16 -19.13 -18.88
C THR A 28 -26.92 -17.63 -19.02
N THR A 29 -26.86 -17.24 -20.28
CA THR A 29 -26.89 -15.91 -20.84
C THR A 29 -27.87 -14.99 -20.10
N VAL A 30 -27.38 -13.94 -19.45
CA VAL A 30 -28.22 -12.83 -18.99
C VAL A 30 -28.21 -11.75 -20.05
N ALA A 31 -29.42 -11.34 -20.41
CA ALA A 31 -29.75 -10.48 -21.52
C ALA A 31 -29.08 -9.10 -21.46
N VAL A 32 -28.52 -8.69 -22.60
CA VAL A 32 -28.33 -7.30 -22.98
C VAL A 32 -29.69 -6.73 -23.36
N THR A 33 -30.15 -5.72 -22.63
CA THR A 33 -31.19 -4.82 -23.11
C THR A 33 -30.85 -3.39 -22.74
N THR A 34 -30.66 -2.60 -23.78
CA THR A 34 -30.50 -1.16 -23.84
C THR A 34 -31.84 -0.44 -23.66
N SER A 35 -31.87 0.66 -22.90
CA SER A 35 -32.63 1.90 -23.22
C SER A 35 -32.32 2.97 -22.17
N THR A 36 -31.76 4.14 -22.47
CA THR A 36 -32.23 5.34 -23.23
C THR A 36 -32.56 6.47 -22.24
N ALA A 37 -32.14 7.68 -22.61
CA ALA A 37 -32.11 8.97 -21.87
C ALA A 37 -33.49 9.47 -21.34
N ALA A 38 -33.67 10.53 -20.54
CA ALA A 38 -32.89 11.72 -20.21
C ALA A 38 -33.50 12.44 -18.97
N ALA A 39 -32.70 13.19 -18.20
CA ALA A 39 -33.05 14.52 -17.65
C ALA A 39 -31.80 15.17 -17.00
N PRO A 40 -31.64 16.51 -17.07
CA PRO A 40 -30.50 17.21 -16.51
C PRO A 40 -30.71 17.50 -15.02
N VAL A 41 -29.85 16.95 -14.15
CA VAL A 41 -29.75 17.39 -12.76
C VAL A 41 -28.59 18.35 -12.63
N THR A 42 -28.93 19.63 -12.52
CA THR A 42 -28.05 20.68 -12.04
C THR A 42 -28.11 20.69 -10.52
N THR A 43 -27.11 20.10 -9.86
CA THR A 43 -26.86 20.25 -8.41
C THR A 43 -25.36 20.14 -8.21
N THR A 44 -24.64 21.27 -8.17
CA THR A 44 -24.25 21.97 -6.94
C THR A 44 -23.33 21.13 -6.06
N THR A 45 -22.04 21.47 -6.17
CA THR A 45 -21.00 21.49 -5.14
C THR A 45 -21.13 20.42 -4.06
N ASN A 46 -20.35 19.36 -4.20
CA ASN A 46 -19.48 18.93 -3.11
C ASN A 46 -18.29 18.23 -3.74
N GLY A 47 -17.18 18.96 -3.77
CA GLY A 47 -15.88 18.37 -4.06
C GLY A 47 -15.70 17.21 -3.10
N ILE A 48 -15.76 16.00 -3.66
CA ILE A 48 -14.91 14.92 -3.20
C ILE A 48 -13.50 15.50 -3.22
N VAL A 49 -13.09 16.06 -2.08
CA VAL A 49 -11.69 16.22 -1.72
C VAL A 49 -11.17 14.79 -1.68
N GLU A 50 -10.81 14.31 -2.86
CA GLU A 50 -9.80 13.30 -3.02
C GLU A 50 -8.64 13.80 -2.16
N ALA A 51 -8.47 13.14 -1.02
CA ALA A 51 -7.35 13.38 -0.15
C ALA A 51 -6.13 13.05 -0.98
N THR A 52 -5.60 14.07 -1.65
CA THR A 52 -4.21 14.16 -2.01
C THR A 52 -3.48 14.22 -0.67
N THR A 53 -3.33 13.05 -0.05
CA THR A 53 -2.35 12.80 1.01
C THR A 53 -0.99 12.84 0.34
N THR A 54 -0.62 14.06 -0.07
CA THR A 54 0.73 14.56 0.12
C THR A 54 1.17 14.05 1.48
N GLU A 55 2.22 13.23 1.54
CA GLU A 55 2.90 12.90 2.79
C GLU A 55 3.59 14.14 3.38
N ALA A 56 2.88 15.27 3.46
CA ALA A 56 3.31 16.44 4.18
C ALA A 56 3.49 16.00 5.63
N CYS A 57 4.70 16.21 6.15
CA CYS A 57 4.92 16.00 7.56
C CYS A 57 4.40 17.22 8.34
N GLU A 58 3.13 17.15 8.67
CA GLU A 58 2.43 18.15 9.47
C GLU A 58 1.72 17.49 10.65
N ASP A 59 1.41 18.32 11.64
CA ASP A 59 0.59 17.92 12.77
C ASP A 59 -0.88 18.02 12.39
N ASP A 60 -1.70 17.10 12.90
CA ASP A 60 -3.14 17.12 12.70
C ASP A 60 -3.74 18.35 13.41
N PRO A 61 -4.51 19.20 12.71
CA PRO A 61 -5.06 20.43 13.29
C PRO A 61 -6.13 20.18 14.37
N THR A 62 -6.69 18.97 14.45
CA THR A 62 -7.69 18.58 15.45
C THR A 62 -7.05 18.10 16.76
N VAL A 63 -5.76 17.77 16.74
CA VAL A 63 -5.02 17.26 17.90
C VAL A 63 -4.11 18.34 18.46
N ASN A 64 -4.17 18.57 19.77
CA ASN A 64 -3.27 19.53 20.43
C ASN A 64 -1.89 18.91 20.68
N CYS A 65 -1.09 18.82 19.62
CA CYS A 65 0.25 18.23 19.68
C CYS A 65 1.19 18.98 20.63
N ALA A 66 1.02 20.29 20.81
CA ALA A 66 1.79 21.07 21.77
C ALA A 66 1.66 20.54 23.21
N LYS A 67 0.45 20.10 23.61
CA LYS A 67 0.22 19.46 24.93
C LYS A 67 0.75 18.03 25.00
N LEU A 68 0.77 17.33 23.87
CA LEU A 68 1.23 15.93 23.77
C LEU A 68 2.74 15.81 23.58
N LYS A 69 3.46 16.92 23.37
CA LYS A 69 4.92 16.95 23.24
C LYS A 69 5.71 16.14 24.30
N PRO A 70 5.33 16.12 25.60
CA PRO A 70 6.02 15.28 26.58
C PRO A 70 5.90 13.77 26.29
N GLN A 71 4.86 13.36 25.56
CA GLN A 71 4.61 11.97 25.19
C GLN A 71 5.44 11.51 23.98
N CYS A 72 6.14 12.42 23.29
CA CYS A 72 7.02 12.06 22.17
C CYS A 72 8.17 11.12 22.57
N SER A 73 8.51 11.04 23.86
CA SER A 73 9.55 10.14 24.38
C SER A 73 8.98 8.83 24.92
N ASP A 74 7.66 8.71 25.02
CA ASP A 74 6.98 7.56 25.59
C ASP A 74 6.49 6.63 24.49
N ARG A 75 7.02 5.40 24.47
CA ARG A 75 6.72 4.40 23.45
C ARG A 75 5.25 4.01 23.38
N ARG A 76 4.49 4.19 24.47
CA ARG A 76 3.06 3.89 24.52
C ARG A 76 2.24 4.81 23.61
N TYR A 77 2.77 5.99 23.32
CA TYR A 77 2.12 6.98 22.47
C TYR A 77 2.74 7.04 21.08
N ASP A 78 3.65 6.12 20.73
CA ASP A 78 4.36 6.17 19.45
C ASP A 78 3.40 6.21 18.26
N GLU A 79 2.42 5.30 18.23
CA GLU A 79 1.42 5.25 17.15
C GLU A 79 0.59 6.54 17.07
N LEU A 80 0.18 7.09 18.21
CA LEU A 80 -0.59 8.34 18.28
C LEU A 80 0.25 9.53 17.78
N MET A 81 1.51 9.61 18.21
CA MET A 81 2.44 10.67 17.81
C MET A 81 2.83 10.55 16.33
N ASP A 82 3.01 9.33 15.82
CA ASP A 82 3.33 9.06 14.41
C ASP A 82 2.16 9.34 13.48
N LYS A 83 0.92 9.24 13.98
CA LYS A 83 -0.26 9.53 13.18
C LYS A 83 -0.60 11.01 13.16
N TYR A 84 -0.62 11.65 14.34
CA TYR A 84 -1.19 12.99 14.50
C TYR A 84 -0.18 14.09 14.81
N CYS A 85 0.99 13.75 15.36
CA CYS A 85 1.93 14.75 15.90
C CYS A 85 3.37 14.57 15.40
N ARG A 86 3.52 14.10 14.15
CA ARG A 86 4.83 13.78 13.57
C ARG A 86 5.77 14.96 13.57
N LYS A 87 5.27 16.16 13.27
CA LYS A 87 6.09 17.37 13.19
C LYS A 87 6.49 17.82 14.59
N THR A 88 5.56 17.87 15.53
CA THR A 88 5.85 18.21 16.93
C THR A 88 6.87 17.26 17.57
N CYS A 89 6.78 15.97 17.28
CA CYS A 89 7.71 14.96 17.80
C CYS A 89 8.98 14.77 16.95
N ASN A 90 9.17 15.58 15.89
CA ASN A 90 10.29 15.48 14.96
C ASN A 90 10.46 14.09 14.31
N ARG A 91 9.34 13.41 14.04
CA ARG A 91 9.27 12.06 13.46
C ARG A 91 9.03 12.06 11.95
N CYS A 92 9.05 13.23 11.32
CA CYS A 92 9.00 13.39 9.87
C CYS A 92 10.11 12.65 9.11
N ALA A 93 11.24 12.39 9.78
CA ALA A 93 12.38 11.72 9.18
C ALA A 93 12.12 10.23 8.87
N SER A 94 11.16 9.58 9.54
CA SER A 94 10.90 8.15 9.35
C SER A 94 10.16 7.86 8.04
N SER A 95 9.36 8.80 7.53
CA SER A 95 8.70 8.64 6.24
C SER A 95 9.52 9.19 5.09
N CYS A 96 10.45 10.14 5.31
CA CYS A 96 11.23 10.76 4.24
C CYS A 96 12.47 9.95 3.85
N ALA A 97 12.25 8.83 3.16
CA ALA A 97 13.30 8.04 2.54
C ALA A 97 12.97 7.74 1.09
N ASP A 98 14.00 7.62 0.26
CA ASP A 98 13.85 7.13 -1.10
C ASP A 98 13.57 5.64 -1.08
N LYS A 99 12.64 5.21 -1.93
CA LYS A 99 12.31 3.80 -2.14
C LYS A 99 13.27 3.15 -3.15
N SER A 100 13.77 3.93 -4.10
CA SER A 100 14.70 3.45 -5.14
C SER A 100 16.15 3.81 -4.81
N ASN A 101 17.07 2.91 -5.13
CA ASN A 101 18.51 3.18 -5.07
C ASN A 101 19.01 3.96 -6.30
N GLN A 102 18.18 4.16 -7.32
CA GLN A 102 18.52 4.88 -8.55
C GLN A 102 18.21 6.37 -8.49
N CYS A 103 17.70 6.87 -7.37
CA CYS A 103 17.24 8.26 -7.27
C CYS A 103 18.31 9.29 -7.62
N SER A 104 19.56 9.07 -7.21
CA SER A 104 20.68 9.96 -7.59
C SER A 104 20.90 10.01 -9.10
N VAL A 105 20.84 8.84 -9.77
CA VAL A 105 20.99 8.74 -11.23
C VAL A 105 19.81 9.43 -11.91
N TRP A 106 18.59 9.09 -11.52
CA TRP A 106 17.37 9.67 -12.08
C TRP A 106 17.28 11.18 -11.89
N LYS A 107 17.66 11.72 -10.71
CA LYS A 107 17.76 13.16 -10.46
C LYS A 107 18.72 13.82 -11.44
N ASN A 108 19.90 13.24 -11.67
CA ASN A 108 20.87 13.75 -12.65
C ASN A 108 20.36 13.71 -14.09
N HIS A 109 19.41 12.81 -14.39
CA HIS A 109 18.72 12.74 -15.68
C HIS A 109 17.41 13.54 -15.72
N GLY A 110 17.15 14.41 -14.74
CA GLY A 110 16.01 15.32 -14.73
C GLY A 110 14.70 14.71 -14.24
N PHE A 111 14.71 13.56 -13.56
CA PHE A 111 13.50 12.92 -13.03
C PHE A 111 12.70 13.83 -12.11
N CYS A 112 13.38 14.55 -11.20
CA CYS A 112 12.71 15.43 -10.24
C CYS A 112 12.04 16.65 -10.92
N ASP A 113 12.65 17.18 -11.99
CA ASP A 113 12.20 18.39 -12.68
C ASP A 113 11.32 18.11 -13.92
N SER A 114 11.28 16.87 -14.38
CA SER A 114 10.53 16.47 -15.58
C SER A 114 9.02 16.55 -15.38
N ASN A 115 8.29 17.09 -16.37
CA ASN A 115 6.83 17.06 -16.38
C ASN A 115 6.24 15.73 -16.89
N PHE A 116 7.10 14.81 -17.36
CA PHE A 116 6.69 13.49 -17.84
C PHE A 116 6.27 12.57 -16.68
N TYR A 117 6.94 12.69 -15.54
CA TYR A 117 6.61 11.92 -14.34
C TYR A 117 5.68 12.74 -13.44
N PRO A 118 4.50 12.22 -13.05
CA PRO A 118 3.66 12.89 -12.08
C PRO A 118 4.37 13.01 -10.73
N VAL A 119 4.00 14.03 -9.95
CA VAL A 119 4.61 14.30 -8.63
C VAL A 119 4.49 13.09 -7.70
N ASP A 120 3.42 12.30 -7.81
CA ASP A 120 3.21 11.10 -6.99
C ASP A 120 4.23 9.99 -7.30
N VAL A 121 4.59 9.81 -8.58
CA VAL A 121 5.66 8.87 -8.97
C VAL A 121 7.00 9.37 -8.45
N LYS A 122 7.26 10.68 -8.53
CA LYS A 122 8.49 11.26 -7.97
C LYS A 122 8.58 11.04 -6.46
N LYS A 123 7.48 11.24 -5.74
CA LYS A 123 7.36 11.00 -4.30
C LYS A 123 7.49 9.53 -3.94
N GLU A 124 6.82 8.65 -4.67
CA GLU A 124 6.83 7.22 -4.37
C GLU A 124 8.25 6.65 -4.42
N PHE A 125 9.03 7.05 -5.42
CA PHE A 125 10.35 6.49 -5.62
C PHE A 125 11.46 7.27 -4.93
N CYS A 126 11.41 8.60 -5.02
CA CYS A 126 12.54 9.47 -4.72
C CYS A 126 12.15 10.72 -3.93
N LYS A 127 11.17 10.62 -3.02
CA LYS A 127 10.69 11.77 -2.22
C LYS A 127 11.80 12.51 -1.49
N LYS A 128 12.82 11.83 -0.97
CA LYS A 128 13.93 12.49 -0.28
C LYS A 128 14.87 13.13 -1.29
N THR A 129 15.27 12.40 -2.32
CA THR A 129 16.19 12.91 -3.35
C THR A 129 15.60 14.10 -4.14
N CYS A 130 14.28 14.10 -4.37
CA CYS A 130 13.57 15.18 -5.05
C CYS A 130 13.04 16.26 -4.12
N ASP A 131 13.33 16.21 -2.82
CA ASP A 131 12.84 17.19 -1.83
C ASP A 131 11.30 17.34 -1.84
N LEU A 132 10.59 16.21 -1.97
CA LEU A 132 9.13 16.10 -2.02
C LEU A 132 8.51 15.48 -0.75
N CYS A 133 9.31 15.44 0.31
CA CYS A 133 8.83 15.39 1.69
C CYS A 133 8.43 16.81 2.13
#